data_AF-E3EF71-F1
#
_entry.id   AF-E3EF71-F1
#
_cell.length_a   1.000
_cell.length_b   1.000
_cell.length_c   1.000
_cell.angle_alpha   90.00
_cell.angle_beta   90.00
_cell.angle_gamma   90.00
#
_symmetry.space_group_name_H-M   'P 1'
#
loop_
_entity.id
_entity.type
_entity.pdbx_description
1 polymer ?
#
loop_
_entity_poly.entity_id
_entity_poly.type
_entity_poly.pdbx_seq_one_letter_code
_entity_poly.pdbx_strand_id
1 'polypeptide(L)'
;MECIVHFRVMHPEEPKELRGLIMLESGGKPGIDQITDMFKNMGYDVRPDNPEELIFKPVDARANYTYIRVIELDTGEEVYQEDRDLRAILETLLNKH
;
A
#
# COMPACT_ATOMS: atom_id res chain seq x y z
N MET A 1 2.49 17.62 6.48
CA MET A 1 3.47 16.81 5.76
C MET A 1 2.72 16.00 4.71
N GLU A 2 3.30 15.84 3.54
CA GLU A 2 2.68 15.07 2.46
C GLU A 2 3.21 13.64 2.52
N CYS A 3 2.32 12.66 2.45
CA CYS A 3 2.69 11.26 2.28
C CYS A 3 2.18 10.74 0.95
N ILE A 4 3.10 10.32 0.08
CA ILE A 4 2.78 9.65 -1.18
C ILE A 4 2.63 8.16 -0.89
N VAL A 5 1.44 7.65 -1.14
CA VAL A 5 1.11 6.23 -0.97
C VAL A 5 1.22 5.55 -2.33
N HIS A 6 2.22 4.70 -2.51
CA HIS A 6 2.33 3.86 -3.69
C HIS A 6 1.55 2.58 -3.45
N PHE A 7 0.65 2.22 -4.36
CA PHE A 7 -0.17 1.03 -4.19
C PHE A 7 -0.49 0.36 -5.53
N ARG A 8 -0.90 -0.90 -5.44
CA ARG A 8 -1.29 -1.71 -6.59
C ARG A 8 -2.72 -2.19 -6.42
N VAL A 9 -3.52 -1.96 -7.43
CA VAL A 9 -4.89 -2.46 -7.56
C VAL A 9 -4.85 -3.73 -8.38
N MET A 10 -5.32 -4.83 -7.80
CA MET A 10 -5.25 -6.14 -8.44
C MET A 10 -6.52 -6.40 -9.22
N HIS A 11 -6.51 -6.05 -10.51
CA HIS A 11 -7.58 -6.44 -11.43
C HIS A 11 -7.38 -7.87 -11.95
N PRO A 12 -8.45 -8.52 -12.45
CA PRO A 12 -8.35 -9.87 -13.02
C PRO A 12 -7.42 -9.98 -14.23
N GLU A 13 -7.32 -8.90 -15.03
CA GLU A 13 -6.50 -8.88 -16.25
C GLU A 13 -5.04 -8.56 -15.93
N GLU A 14 -4.80 -7.41 -15.27
CA GLU A 14 -3.46 -6.98 -14.88
C GLU A 14 -3.46 -6.11 -13.61
N PRO A 15 -2.37 -6.14 -12.83
CA PRO A 15 -2.23 -5.21 -11.73
C PRO A 15 -1.99 -3.78 -12.22
N LYS A 16 -2.68 -2.82 -11.62
CA LYS A 16 -2.51 -1.39 -11.91
C LYS A 16 -1.80 -0.69 -10.76
N GLU A 17 -0.67 -0.04 -11.04
CA GLU A 17 0.05 0.77 -10.06
C GLU A 17 -0.46 2.21 -10.07
N LEU A 18 -0.70 2.75 -8.88
CA LEU A 18 -1.24 4.08 -8.66
C LEU A 18 -0.55 4.74 -7.46
N ARG A 19 -0.74 6.06 -7.37
CA ARG A 19 -0.24 6.87 -6.26
C ARG A 19 -1.39 7.66 -5.66
N GLY A 20 -1.46 7.67 -4.34
CA GLY A 20 -2.37 8.48 -3.56
C GLY A 20 -1.59 9.49 -2.74
N LEU A 21 -2.27 10.53 -2.26
CA LEU A 21 -1.69 11.58 -1.44
C LEU A 21 -2.49 11.69 -0.15
N ILE A 22 -1.80 11.65 0.98
CA ILE A 22 -2.38 11.90 2.31
C ILE A 22 -1.69 13.11 2.92
N MET A 23 -2.49 14.06 3.39
CA MET A 23 -2.00 15.18 4.21
C MET A 23 -1.94 14.73 5.66
N LEU A 24 -0.75 14.72 6.23
CA LEU A 24 -0.48 14.34 7.62
C LEU A 24 -0.22 15.57 8.49
N GLU A 25 -0.74 15.53 9.71
CA GLU A 25 -0.25 16.37 10.79
C GLU A 25 1.16 15.91 11.17
N SER A 26 2.02 16.85 11.56
CA SER A 26 3.49 16.74 11.56
C SER A 26 4.08 15.40 12.06
N GLY A 27 4.98 14.80 11.26
CA GLY A 27 5.96 13.78 11.70
C GLY A 27 5.46 12.32 11.80
N GLY A 28 4.31 11.99 11.21
CA GLY A 28 3.69 10.66 11.33
C GLY A 28 3.71 9.79 10.07
N LYS A 29 3.28 8.53 10.23
CA LYS A 29 2.83 7.65 9.14
C LYS A 29 1.30 7.71 9.05
N PRO A 30 0.70 7.53 7.86
CA PRO A 30 -0.74 7.51 7.74
C PRO A 30 -1.34 6.30 8.47
N GLY A 31 -2.41 6.53 9.23
CA GLY A 31 -3.19 5.47 9.85
C GLY A 31 -4.03 4.70 8.81
N ILE A 32 -4.49 3.50 9.17
CA ILE A 32 -5.34 2.65 8.31
C ILE A 32 -6.61 3.40 7.86
N ASP A 33 -7.22 4.17 8.75
CA ASP A 33 -8.42 4.95 8.44
C ASP A 33 -8.12 6.03 7.39
N GLN A 34 -6.99 6.73 7.51
CA GLN A 34 -6.57 7.75 6.53
C GLN A 34 -6.26 7.14 5.16
N ILE A 35 -5.66 5.95 5.12
CA ILE A 35 -5.43 5.20 3.89
C ILE A 35 -6.76 4.76 3.27
N THR A 36 -7.70 4.29 4.09
CA THR A 36 -9.04 3.87 3.65
C THR A 36 -9.82 5.06 3.07
N ASP A 37 -9.79 6.21 3.75
CA ASP A 37 -10.42 7.45 3.28
C ASP A 37 -9.79 7.96 1.99
N MET A 38 -8.47 7.87 1.86
CA MET A 38 -7.77 8.18 0.62
C MET A 38 -8.25 7.28 -0.52
N PHE A 39 -8.34 5.96 -0.32
CA PHE A 39 -8.88 5.05 -1.33
C PHE A 39 -10.32 5.40 -1.72
N LYS A 40 -11.17 5.70 -0.73
CA LYS A 40 -12.55 6.11 -0.97
C LYS A 40 -12.64 7.38 -1.82
N ASN A 41 -11.80 8.38 -1.53
CA ASN A 41 -11.73 9.62 -2.31
C ASN A 41 -11.25 9.39 -3.75
N MET A 42 -10.46 8.33 -3.98
CA MET A 42 -10.03 7.89 -5.32
C MET A 42 -11.07 6.99 -6.03
N GLY A 43 -12.22 6.72 -5.39
CA GLY A 43 -13.29 5.89 -5.95
C GLY A 43 -13.20 4.40 -5.60
N TYR A 44 -12.33 4.02 -4.67
CA TYR A 44 -12.19 2.65 -4.18
C TYR A 44 -12.85 2.50 -2.81
N ASP A 45 -14.01 1.85 -2.76
CA ASP A 45 -14.67 1.54 -1.49
C ASP A 45 -14.10 0.24 -0.92
N VAL A 46 -13.30 0.35 0.15
CA VAL A 46 -12.51 -0.77 0.67
C VAL A 46 -12.64 -0.92 2.19
N ARG A 47 -12.37 -2.13 2.66
CA ARG A 47 -12.18 -2.47 4.08
C ARG A 47 -10.79 -3.07 4.30
N PRO A 48 -10.16 -2.84 5.46
CA PRO A 48 -8.93 -3.54 5.83
C PRO A 48 -9.17 -5.05 5.87
N ASP A 49 -8.25 -5.83 5.31
CA ASP A 49 -8.27 -7.29 5.33
C ASP A 49 -7.05 -7.85 6.07
N ASN A 50 -5.86 -7.35 5.74
CA ASN A 50 -4.63 -7.58 6.51
C ASN A 50 -3.95 -6.22 6.78
N PRO A 51 -4.20 -5.59 7.94
CA PRO A 51 -3.63 -4.29 8.28
C PRO A 51 -2.10 -4.28 8.40
N GLU A 52 -1.48 -5.40 8.78
CA GLU A 52 -0.01 -5.49 8.92
C GLU A 52 0.69 -5.44 7.55
N GLU A 53 0.07 -6.03 6.53
CA GLU A 53 0.55 -6.02 5.14
C GLU A 53 -0.09 -4.91 4.29
N LEU A 54 -0.87 -4.01 4.91
CA LEU A 54 -1.62 -2.95 4.24
C LEU A 54 -2.43 -3.45 3.03
N ILE A 55 -3.15 -4.55 3.22
CA ILE A 55 -4.05 -5.15 2.23
C ILE A 55 -5.50 -4.77 2.54
N PHE A 56 -6.18 -4.29 1.50
CA PHE A 56 -7.55 -3.81 1.54
C PHE A 56 -8.39 -4.56 0.51
N LYS A 57 -9.59 -5.00 0.89
CA LYS A 57 -10.54 -5.67 -0.01
C LYS A 57 -11.72 -4.75 -0.33
N PRO A 58 -12.33 -4.88 -1.51
CA PRO A 58 -13.52 -4.11 -1.82
C PRO A 58 -14.64 -4.42 -0.84
N VAL A 59 -15.41 -3.39 -0.48
CA VAL A 59 -16.66 -3.57 0.27
C VAL A 59 -17.69 -4.26 -0.62
N ASP A 60 -17.81 -3.80 -1.87
CA ASP A 60 -18.69 -4.37 -2.88
C ASP A 60 -18.04 -5.59 -3.57
N ALA A 61 -18.69 -6.75 -3.46
CA ALA A 61 -18.26 -7.99 -4.13
C ALA A 61 -18.34 -7.91 -5.66
N ARG A 62 -18.98 -6.89 -6.23
CA ARG A 62 -19.06 -6.63 -7.67
C ARG A 62 -17.97 -5.69 -8.19
N ALA A 63 -17.09 -5.22 -7.32
CA ALA A 63 -15.95 -4.40 -7.72
C ALA A 63 -15.11 -5.13 -8.79
N ASN A 64 -14.55 -4.37 -9.74
CA ASN A 64 -13.74 -4.92 -10.83
C ASN A 64 -12.28 -5.23 -10.42
N TYR A 65 -12.00 -5.31 -9.11
CA TYR A 65 -10.69 -5.61 -8.53
C TYR A 65 -10.84 -6.51 -7.31
N THR A 66 -9.80 -7.30 -7.02
CA THR A 66 -9.82 -8.31 -5.94
C THR A 66 -9.32 -7.73 -4.63
N TYR A 67 -8.23 -6.97 -4.66
CA TYR A 67 -7.66 -6.29 -3.49
C TYR A 67 -6.77 -5.12 -3.94
N ILE A 68 -6.50 -4.23 -2.99
CA ILE A 68 -5.50 -3.17 -3.10
C ILE A 68 -4.42 -3.44 -2.05
N ARG A 69 -3.16 -3.29 -2.43
CA ARG A 69 -2.02 -3.41 -1.53
C ARG A 69 -1.16 -2.16 -1.61
N VAL A 70 -0.86 -1.56 -0.46
CA VAL A 70 0.16 -0.51 -0.36
C VAL A 70 1.54 -1.16 -0.49
N ILE A 71 2.37 -0.59 -1.35
CA ILE A 71 3.74 -1.07 -1.63
C ILE A 71 4.75 -0.21 -0.86
N GLU A 72 4.51 1.10 -0.81
CA GLU A 72 5.44 2.07 -0.23
C GLU A 72 4.69 3.28 0.32
N LEU A 73 5.19 3.81 1.43
CA LEU A 73 4.78 5.07 2.02
C LEU A 73 5.99 6.01 2.03
N ASP A 74 5.95 7.04 1.20
CA ASP A 74 6.98 8.07 1.10
C ASP A 74 6.48 9.32 1.85
N THR A 75 7.11 9.66 2.98
CA THR A 75 6.77 10.85 3.79
C THR A 75 7.68 12.06 3.51
N GLY A 76 8.59 11.96 2.53
CA GLY A 76 9.60 12.97 2.22
C GLY A 76 10.79 13.03 3.20
N GLU A 77 10.69 12.40 4.38
CA GLU A 77 11.79 12.27 5.35
C GLU A 77 12.31 10.81 5.44
N GLU A 78 11.45 9.81 5.24
CA GLU A 78 11.80 8.39 5.22
C GLU A 78 10.94 7.64 4.17
N VAL A 79 11.58 6.80 3.35
CA VAL A 79 10.90 5.88 2.43
C VAL A 79 10.68 4.55 3.15
N TYR A 80 9.42 4.21 3.45
CA TYR A 80 9.07 2.88 3.93
C TYR A 80 8.73 1.98 2.75
N GLN A 81 9.70 1.20 2.28
CA GLN A 81 9.47 0.08 1.35
C GLN A 81 9.32 -1.22 2.14
N GLU A 82 8.25 -1.97 1.88
CA GLU A 82 8.11 -3.31 2.45
C GLU A 82 9.21 -4.22 1.87
N ASP A 83 10.07 -4.72 2.74
CA ASP A 83 11.41 -5.22 2.46
C ASP A 83 11.48 -6.61 1.79
N ARG A 84 10.73 -6.80 0.70
CA ARG A 84 10.81 -8.04 -0.08
C ARG A 84 12.15 -8.17 -0.81
N ASP A 85 12.74 -7.06 -1.24
CA ASP A 85 14.03 -7.05 -1.93
C ASP A 85 15.20 -7.29 -0.97
N LEU A 86 15.19 -6.77 0.27
CA LEU A 86 16.24 -7.12 1.24
C LEU A 86 16.18 -8.59 1.63
N ARG A 87 15.00 -9.23 1.72
CA ARG A 87 14.92 -10.68 1.91
C ARG A 87 15.56 -11.46 0.77
N ALA A 88 15.29 -11.11 -0.48
CA ALA A 88 15.89 -11.78 -1.64
C ALA A 88 17.43 -11.61 -1.70
N ILE A 89 17.93 -10.43 -1.33
CA ILE A 89 19.38 -10.15 -1.25
C ILE A 89 20.01 -10.90 -0.07
N LEU A 90 19.38 -10.91 1.10
CA LEU A 90 19.83 -11.66 2.28
C LEU A 90 19.87 -13.17 2.00
N GLU A 91 18.83 -13.72 1.39
CA GLU A 91 18.79 -15.14 1.00
C GLU A 91 19.91 -15.47 0.01
N THR A 92 20.20 -14.58 -0.95
CA THR A 92 21.30 -14.78 -1.92
C THR A 92 22.69 -14.71 -1.27
N LEU A 93 22.86 -13.86 -0.25
CA LEU A 93 24.14 -13.71 0.47
C LEU A 93 24.37 -14.80 1.52
N LEU A 94 23.30 -15.30 2.17
CA LEU A 94 23.37 -16.34 3.19
C LEU A 94 23.47 -17.76 2.59
N ASN A 95 23.01 -18.00 1.35
CA ASN A 95 23.13 -19.31 0.68
C ASN A 95 24.51 -19.58 0.04
N LYS A 96 25.53 -18.75 0.27
CA LYS A 96 26.90 -18.93 -0.26
C LYS A 96 27.91 -19.51 0.74
N HIS A 97 27.46 -20.16 1.82
CA HIS A 97 28.31 -20.92 2.72
C HIS A 97 27.80 -22.33 2.96
#